data_AF-A0AA96QYB6-F1
#
_entry.id   AF-A0AA96QYB6-F1
#
_cell.length_a   1.000
_cell.length_b   1.000
_cell.length_c   1.000
_cell.angle_alpha   90.00
_cell.angle_beta   90.00
_cell.angle_gamma   90.00
#
_symmetry.space_group_name_H-M   'P 1'
#
loop_
_entity.id
_entity.type
_entity.pdbx_description
1 polymer ?
#
loop_
_entity_poly.entity_id
_entity_poly.type
_entity_poly.pdbx_seq_one_letter_code
_entity_poly.pdbx_strand_id
1 'polypeptide(L)'
;MGVVGWIFADTLLVLVVAFLATQTGGAVSKPAPTTTTATTTTTPTVPLGVDSGFVCFRVLADPALLAGLPSHQRDDHLKAVEEQVLARLAQPDLLGRQAGIVLSFGVADEPLTGEARATAFNSEVLPRLGVFSHRPDGAVVASRAFWGGNPKSGKPDGAITVNVYPMTSSSQGPIAIPPTEDC
;
A
#
# COMPACT_ATOMS: atom_id res chain seq x y z
N MET A 1 1.15 -22.00 -43.10
CA MET A 1 1.09 -21.82 -41.63
C MET A 1 -0.13 -20.98 -41.28
N GLY A 2 -1.33 -21.58 -41.17
CA GLY A 2 -2.58 -20.82 -41.01
C GLY A 2 -3.76 -21.65 -40.50
N VAL A 3 -3.52 -22.70 -39.72
CA VAL A 3 -4.57 -23.64 -39.28
C VAL A 3 -4.89 -23.51 -37.77
N VAL A 4 -4.09 -22.75 -37.01
CA VAL A 4 -4.24 -22.66 -35.53
C VAL A 4 -5.28 -21.63 -35.09
N GLY A 5 -5.63 -20.66 -35.94
CA GLY A 5 -6.57 -19.58 -35.59
C GLY A 5 -8.05 -19.97 -35.56
N TRP A 6 -8.44 -21.07 -36.21
CA TRP A 6 -9.85 -21.45 -36.34
C TRP A 6 -10.40 -22.19 -35.11
N ILE A 7 -9.54 -22.93 -34.41
CA ILE A 7 -9.93 -23.72 -33.22
C ILE A 7 -10.30 -22.81 -32.04
N PHE A 8 -9.63 -21.66 -31.89
CA PHE A 8 -9.88 -20.74 -30.77
C PHE A 8 -11.29 -20.12 -30.79
N ALA A 9 -11.84 -19.84 -31.98
CA ALA A 9 -13.16 -19.23 -32.13
C ALA A 9 -14.28 -20.18 -31.68
N ASP A 10 -14.15 -21.47 -31.97
CA ASP A 10 -15.19 -22.46 -31.66
C ASP A 10 -15.26 -22.76 -30.14
N THR A 11 -14.11 -22.80 -29.45
CA THR A 11 -14.07 -22.96 -27.99
C THR A 11 -14.70 -21.79 -27.22
N LEU A 12 -14.58 -20.56 -27.71
CA LEU A 12 -15.23 -19.40 -27.06
C LEU A 12 -16.74 -19.41 -27.26
N LEU A 13 -17.23 -19.86 -28.42
CA LEU A 13 -18.66 -19.96 -28.70
C LEU A 13 -19.34 -20.99 -27.79
N VAL A 14 -18.72 -22.16 -27.59
CA VAL A 14 -19.24 -23.21 -26.70
C VAL A 14 -19.34 -22.73 -25.25
N LEU A 15 -18.37 -21.95 -24.77
CA LEU A 15 -18.38 -21.37 -23.42
C LEU A 15 -19.52 -20.36 -23.22
N VAL A 16 -19.81 -19.52 -24.22
CA VAL A 16 -20.92 -18.54 -24.14
C VAL A 16 -22.28 -19.24 -24.11
N VAL A 17 -22.47 -20.31 -24.89
CA VAL A 17 -23.73 -21.08 -24.91
C VAL A 17 -23.97 -21.78 -23.56
N ALA A 18 -22.91 -22.33 -22.93
CA ALA A 18 -23.03 -22.95 -21.60
C ALA A 18 -23.42 -21.94 -20.50
N PHE A 19 -22.93 -20.70 -20.58
CA PHE A 19 -23.24 -19.64 -19.62
C PHE A 19 -24.68 -19.09 -19.77
N LEU A 20 -25.22 -19.08 -20.99
CA LEU A 20 -26.60 -18.64 -21.25
C LEU A 20 -27.64 -19.67 -20.80
N ALA A 21 -27.30 -20.97 -20.81
CA ALA A 21 -28.22 -22.03 -20.40
C ALA A 21 -28.41 -22.17 -18.87
N THR A 22 -27.59 -21.50 -18.05
CA THR A 22 -27.58 -21.68 -16.59
C THR A 22 -28.39 -20.63 -15.80
N GLN A 23 -29.09 -19.69 -16.46
CA GLN A 23 -29.86 -18.63 -15.78
C GLN A 23 -31.39 -18.79 -15.77
N THR A 24 -31.94 -19.95 -16.16
CA THR A 24 -33.39 -20.20 -16.15
C THR A 24 -33.81 -21.14 -15.02
N GLY A 25 -33.66 -20.66 -13.78
CA GLY A 25 -34.19 -21.30 -12.57
C GLY A 25 -35.23 -20.43 -11.89
N GLY A 26 -36.45 -20.40 -12.46
CA GLY A 26 -37.60 -19.75 -11.83
C GLY A 26 -38.10 -20.56 -10.64
N ALA A 27 -38.14 -19.93 -9.46
CA ALA A 27 -38.80 -20.48 -8.27
C ALA A 27 -40.03 -19.62 -7.92
N VAL A 28 -41.21 -20.20 -8.10
CA VAL A 28 -42.48 -19.64 -7.62
C VAL A 28 -42.51 -19.78 -6.09
N SER A 29 -42.40 -18.66 -5.38
CA SER A 29 -42.49 -18.62 -3.92
C SER A 29 -43.95 -18.64 -3.45
N LYS A 30 -44.29 -19.71 -2.74
CA LYS A 30 -45.49 -19.89 -1.91
C LYS A 30 -45.50 -18.86 -0.76
N PRO A 31 -46.63 -18.23 -0.38
CA PRO A 31 -46.67 -17.34 0.78
C PRO A 31 -46.44 -18.16 2.06
N ALA A 32 -45.38 -17.83 2.79
CA ALA A 32 -45.04 -18.40 4.09
C ALA A 32 -45.57 -17.50 5.23
N PRO A 33 -45.95 -18.08 6.39
CA PRO A 33 -46.51 -17.37 7.54
C PRO A 33 -45.54 -16.33 8.11
N THR A 34 -46.09 -15.17 8.47
CA THR A 34 -45.36 -14.03 9.03
C THR A 34 -44.74 -14.39 10.37
N THR A 35 -43.44 -14.65 10.36
CA THR A 35 -42.61 -14.77 11.56
C THR A 35 -41.98 -13.40 11.82
N THR A 36 -42.21 -12.84 13.01
CA THR A 36 -41.59 -11.58 13.44
C THR A 36 -40.11 -11.83 13.70
N THR A 37 -39.28 -11.64 12.69
CA THR A 37 -37.82 -11.68 12.80
C THR A 37 -37.36 -10.40 13.48
N ALA A 38 -36.83 -10.52 14.71
CA ALA A 38 -36.08 -9.44 15.34
C ALA A 38 -34.88 -9.11 14.43
N THR A 39 -34.89 -7.92 13.82
CA THR A 39 -33.75 -7.42 13.06
C THR A 39 -32.66 -7.02 14.04
N THR A 40 -31.76 -7.94 14.34
CA THR A 40 -30.48 -7.60 14.94
C THR A 40 -29.72 -6.78 13.90
N THR A 41 -29.66 -5.45 14.11
CA THR A 41 -28.76 -4.58 13.37
C THR A 41 -27.35 -4.96 13.74
N THR A 42 -26.75 -5.88 12.98
CA THR A 42 -25.31 -6.08 13.01
C THR A 42 -24.70 -4.86 12.36
N THR A 43 -24.05 -4.01 13.16
CA THR A 43 -23.16 -2.99 12.60
C THR A 43 -22.11 -3.76 11.77
N PRO A 44 -22.02 -3.53 10.46
CA PRO A 44 -21.03 -4.23 9.65
C PRO A 44 -19.65 -3.83 10.15
N THR A 45 -18.96 -4.77 10.80
CA THR A 45 -17.54 -4.62 11.12
C THR A 45 -16.81 -4.62 9.79
N VAL A 46 -16.34 -3.44 9.35
CA VAL A 46 -15.49 -3.32 8.17
C VAL A 46 -14.30 -4.27 8.38
N PRO A 47 -14.07 -5.24 7.48
CA PRO A 47 -12.96 -6.16 7.63
C PRO A 47 -11.65 -5.38 7.69
N LEU A 48 -10.77 -5.75 8.63
CA LEU A 48 -9.42 -5.20 8.69
C LEU A 48 -8.72 -5.51 7.36
N GLY A 49 -8.31 -4.45 6.68
CA GLY A 49 -7.64 -4.52 5.39
C GLY A 49 -6.70 -3.34 5.22
N VAL A 50 -6.14 -3.23 4.02
CA VAL A 50 -5.30 -2.10 3.63
C VAL A 50 -6.13 -1.22 2.70
N ASP A 51 -6.12 0.08 2.95
CA ASP A 51 -6.77 1.06 2.08
C ASP A 51 -6.09 1.06 0.70
N SER A 52 -6.89 1.19 -0.36
CA SER A 52 -6.37 1.37 -1.72
C SER A 52 -5.74 2.75 -1.92
N GLY A 53 -6.17 3.75 -1.14
CA GLY A 53 -5.55 5.06 -1.12
C GLY A 53 -4.21 5.02 -0.39
N PHE A 54 -3.26 5.85 -0.83
CA PHE A 54 -1.97 5.98 -0.18
C PHE A 54 -1.59 7.43 -0.01
N VAL A 55 -0.77 7.69 1.00
CA VAL A 55 -0.12 8.98 1.19
C VAL A 55 1.31 8.86 0.68
N CYS A 56 1.70 9.82 -0.14
CA CYS A 56 3.01 9.86 -0.75
C CYS A 56 3.77 11.08 -0.24
N PHE A 57 5.03 10.87 0.14
CA PHE A 57 5.91 11.95 0.55
C PHE A 57 7.37 11.59 0.30
N ARG A 58 8.24 12.58 0.49
CA ARG A 58 9.67 12.47 0.24
C ARG A 58 10.44 12.73 1.51
N VAL A 59 11.50 11.96 1.68
CA VAL A 59 12.46 12.09 2.77
C VAL A 59 13.83 12.34 2.17
N LEU A 60 14.53 13.35 2.70
CA LEU A 60 15.91 13.62 2.31
C LEU A 60 16.83 12.84 3.24
N ALA A 61 17.67 12.00 2.63
CA ALA A 61 18.68 11.22 3.32
C ALA A 61 20.02 11.37 2.59
N ASP A 62 21.10 11.38 3.37
CA ASP A 62 22.44 11.28 2.84
C ASP A 62 22.69 9.78 2.56
N PRO A 63 22.90 9.39 1.30
CA PRO A 63 23.03 7.98 0.94
C PRO A 63 24.24 7.32 1.61
N ALA A 64 25.30 8.06 1.93
CA ALA A 64 26.49 7.52 2.58
C ALA A 64 26.24 7.21 4.07
N LEU A 65 25.36 7.98 4.72
CA LEU A 65 25.04 7.81 6.14
C LEU A 65 23.90 6.80 6.36
N LEU A 66 22.98 6.67 5.40
CA LEU A 66 21.87 5.73 5.51
C LEU A 66 22.35 4.27 5.58
N ALA A 67 23.30 3.89 4.72
CA ALA A 67 23.88 2.54 4.62
C ALA A 67 25.32 2.43 5.17
N GLY A 68 25.86 3.50 5.76
CA GLY A 68 27.26 3.58 6.21
C GLY A 68 27.55 2.76 7.46
N LEU A 69 28.81 2.76 7.92
CA LEU A 69 29.17 2.11 9.18
C LEU A 69 28.58 2.87 10.40
N PRO A 70 28.33 2.18 11.53
CA PRO A 70 27.91 2.82 12.77
C PRO A 70 28.87 3.94 13.18
N SER A 71 28.33 5.13 13.42
CA SER A 71 29.06 6.32 13.85
C SER A 71 28.07 7.32 14.46
N HIS A 72 28.57 8.24 15.30
CA HIS A 72 27.71 9.29 15.86
C HIS A 72 27.02 10.13 14.77
N GLN A 73 27.75 10.45 13.69
CA GLN A 73 27.19 11.19 12.55
C GLN A 73 26.07 10.40 11.86
N ARG A 74 26.22 9.07 11.75
CA ARG A 74 25.16 8.20 11.20
C ARG A 74 23.94 8.19 12.11
N ASP A 75 24.11 8.07 13.42
CA ASP A 75 23.00 8.04 14.37
C ASP A 75 22.22 9.37 14.37
N ASP A 76 22.94 10.50 14.38
CA ASP A 76 22.34 11.83 14.26
C ASP A 76 21.56 11.97 12.95
N HIS A 77 22.13 11.46 11.85
CA HIS A 77 21.48 11.48 10.55
C HIS A 77 20.21 10.64 10.53
N LEU A 78 20.26 9.40 11.03
CA LEU A 78 19.08 8.53 11.10
C LEU A 78 17.98 9.16 11.95
N LYS A 79 18.32 9.84 13.05
CA LYS A 79 17.37 10.59 13.86
C LYS A 79 16.74 11.75 13.09
N ALA A 80 17.52 12.51 12.33
CA ALA A 80 16.99 13.59 11.50
C ALA A 80 16.05 13.07 10.39
N VAL A 81 16.35 11.90 9.81
CA VAL A 81 15.48 11.22 8.84
C VAL A 81 14.20 10.73 9.52
N GLU A 82 14.30 10.16 10.72
CA GLU A 82 13.16 9.75 11.54
C GLU A 82 12.22 10.92 11.84
N GLU A 83 12.77 12.05 12.28
CA GLU A 83 12.02 13.28 12.58
C GLU A 83 11.27 13.81 11.33
N GLN A 84 11.89 13.77 10.14
CA GLN A 84 11.21 14.13 8.88
C GLN A 84 9.99 13.25 8.63
N VAL A 85 10.14 11.93 8.83
CA VAL A 85 9.03 10.99 8.63
C VAL A 85 7.94 11.23 9.67
N LEU A 86 8.29 11.30 10.95
CA LEU A 86 7.34 11.56 12.04
C LEU A 86 6.57 12.87 11.84
N ALA A 87 7.24 13.94 11.37
CA ALA A 87 6.58 15.20 11.05
C ALA A 87 5.53 15.03 9.95
N ARG A 88 5.77 14.18 8.95
CA ARG A 88 4.80 13.89 7.90
C ARG A 88 3.66 13.00 8.38
N LEU A 89 3.94 12.04 9.27
CA LEU A 89 2.95 11.16 9.88
C LEU A 89 2.02 11.92 10.83
N ALA A 90 2.46 13.04 11.39
CA ALA A 90 1.65 13.92 12.22
C ALA A 90 0.65 14.79 11.43
N GLN A 91 0.68 14.76 10.09
CA GLN A 91 -0.26 15.52 9.26
C GLN A 91 -1.69 14.95 9.36
N PRO A 92 -2.73 15.77 9.18
CA PRO A 92 -4.13 15.36 9.42
C PRO A 92 -4.62 14.17 8.58
N ASP A 93 -4.01 13.92 7.43
CA ASP A 93 -4.34 12.80 6.55
C ASP A 93 -3.85 11.45 7.09
N LEU A 94 -2.77 11.44 7.88
CA LEU A 94 -2.17 10.26 8.51
C LEU A 94 -2.35 10.19 10.03
N LEU A 95 -2.75 11.28 10.68
CA LEU A 95 -2.89 11.35 12.14
C LEU A 95 -3.87 10.29 12.65
N GLY A 96 -3.38 9.43 13.56
CA GLY A 96 -4.16 8.33 14.15
C GLY A 96 -4.39 7.14 13.21
N ARG A 97 -3.93 7.19 11.96
CA ARG A 97 -3.88 6.03 11.07
C ARG A 97 -2.66 5.19 11.38
N GLN A 98 -2.76 3.90 11.10
CA GLN A 98 -1.64 2.96 11.19
C GLN A 98 -1.30 2.48 9.78
N ALA A 99 -0.02 2.24 9.50
CA ALA A 99 0.37 1.68 8.21
C ALA A 99 0.00 0.21 8.10
N GLY A 100 -0.58 -0.16 6.96
CA GLY A 100 -0.70 -1.55 6.54
C GLY A 100 0.48 -1.98 5.67
N ILE A 101 0.85 -1.13 4.70
CA ILE A 101 1.97 -1.36 3.78
C ILE A 101 2.76 -0.07 3.60
N VAL A 102 4.09 -0.18 3.55
CA VAL A 102 4.99 0.92 3.22
C VAL A 102 5.85 0.55 2.00
N LEU A 103 5.78 1.32 0.93
CA LEU A 103 6.66 1.17 -0.23
C LEU A 103 7.66 2.31 -0.25
N SER A 104 8.94 1.97 -0.37
CA SER A 104 10.04 2.94 -0.38
C SER A 104 10.75 2.91 -1.72
N PHE A 105 11.03 4.08 -2.27
CA PHE A 105 11.62 4.26 -3.60
C PHE A 105 12.87 5.13 -3.48
N GLY A 106 14.05 4.54 -3.66
CA GLY A 106 15.32 5.25 -3.55
C GLY A 106 15.70 5.87 -4.88
N VAL A 107 15.95 7.17 -4.88
CA VAL A 107 16.39 7.92 -6.06
C VAL A 107 17.90 7.74 -6.23
N ALA A 108 18.31 7.25 -7.40
CA ALA A 108 19.71 7.03 -7.78
C ALA A 108 19.82 6.88 -9.30
N ASP A 109 20.99 7.18 -9.86
CA ASP A 109 21.25 6.98 -11.31
C ASP A 109 21.18 5.50 -11.73
N GLU A 110 21.50 4.60 -10.80
CA GLU A 110 21.50 3.15 -11.05
C GLU A 110 20.36 2.46 -10.28
N PRO A 111 19.63 1.53 -10.91
CA PRO A 111 18.52 0.82 -10.26
C PRO A 111 18.91 0.09 -8.98
N LEU A 112 20.02 -0.66 -8.99
CA LEU A 112 20.49 -1.42 -7.83
C LEU A 112 20.86 -0.49 -6.67
N THR A 113 21.47 0.65 -6.96
CA THR A 113 21.84 1.65 -5.95
C THR A 113 20.59 2.27 -5.31
N GLY A 114 19.56 2.59 -6.09
CA GLY A 114 18.31 3.13 -5.54
C GLY A 114 17.53 2.12 -4.71
N GLU A 115 17.42 0.87 -5.18
CA GLU A 115 16.81 -0.22 -4.41
C GLU A 115 17.56 -0.48 -3.10
N ALA A 116 18.89 -0.48 -3.12
CA ALA A 116 19.72 -0.63 -1.92
C ALA A 116 19.49 0.49 -0.90
N ARG A 117 19.33 1.74 -1.36
CA ARG A 117 19.02 2.88 -0.49
C ARG A 117 17.63 2.77 0.13
N ALA A 118 16.61 2.40 -0.64
CA ALA A 118 15.28 2.13 -0.12
C ALA A 118 15.27 0.94 0.87
N THR A 119 16.09 -0.07 0.61
CA THR A 119 16.27 -1.21 1.52
C THR A 119 16.90 -0.76 2.84
N ALA A 120 17.96 0.04 2.79
CA ALA A 120 18.58 0.62 3.98
C ALA A 120 17.60 1.49 4.78
N PHE A 121 16.80 2.31 4.09
CA PHE A 121 15.71 3.06 4.74
C PHE A 121 14.73 2.13 5.47
N ASN A 122 14.31 1.04 4.81
CA ASN A 122 13.37 0.09 5.40
C ASN A 122 13.95 -0.65 6.61
N SER A 123 15.24 -0.97 6.62
CA SER A 123 15.87 -1.69 7.74
C SER A 123 16.30 -0.79 8.88
N GLU A 124 16.64 0.47 8.62
CA GLU A 124 17.24 1.37 9.62
C GLU A 124 16.25 2.38 10.19
N VAL A 125 15.31 2.87 9.37
CA VAL A 125 14.39 3.95 9.74
C VAL A 125 13.03 3.39 10.16
N LEU A 126 12.41 2.53 9.35
CA LEU A 126 11.05 2.04 9.64
C LEU A 126 10.90 1.39 11.03
N PRO A 127 11.84 0.57 11.53
CA PRO A 127 11.73 -0.02 12.86
C PRO A 127 11.71 1.00 14.01
N ARG A 128 12.18 2.22 13.77
CA ARG A 128 12.21 3.31 14.75
C ARG A 128 10.88 4.06 14.83
N LEU A 129 10.01 3.95 13.82
CA LEU A 129 8.79 4.74 13.66
C LEU A 129 7.56 4.23 14.44
N GLY A 130 7.74 3.34 15.43
CA GLY A 130 6.65 2.91 16.32
C GLY A 130 5.43 2.35 15.59
N VAL A 131 4.33 3.10 15.52
CA VAL A 131 3.04 2.69 14.90
C VAL A 131 3.12 2.42 13.39
N PHE A 132 4.25 2.72 12.75
CA PHE A 132 4.55 2.38 11.36
C PHE A 132 5.48 1.17 11.20
N SER A 133 5.96 0.62 12.31
CA SER A 133 6.73 -0.64 12.35
C SER A 133 5.86 -1.85 12.65
N HIS A 134 4.77 -1.67 13.42
CA HIS A 134 3.86 -2.74 13.81
C HIS A 134 2.40 -2.36 13.55
N ARG A 135 1.64 -3.32 13.03
CA ARG A 135 0.19 -3.30 12.85
C ARG A 135 -0.51 -3.52 14.21
N PRO A 136 -1.82 -3.22 14.34
CA PRO A 136 -2.50 -3.35 15.64
C PRO A 136 -2.69 -4.81 16.07
N ASP A 137 -2.53 -5.76 15.15
CA ASP A 137 -2.49 -7.20 15.43
C ASP A 137 -1.09 -7.68 15.90
N GLY A 138 -0.13 -6.77 16.07
CA GLY A 138 1.23 -7.05 16.52
C GLY A 138 2.16 -7.55 15.42
N ALA A 139 1.67 -7.74 14.19
CA ALA A 139 2.53 -8.11 13.07
C ALA A 139 3.35 -6.91 12.58
N VAL A 140 4.52 -7.18 12.00
CA VAL A 140 5.35 -6.14 11.37
C VAL A 140 4.61 -5.57 10.15
N VAL A 141 4.69 -4.26 9.97
CA VAL A 141 4.16 -3.59 8.76
C VAL A 141 4.91 -4.10 7.54
N ALA A 142 4.17 -4.53 6.51
CA ALA A 142 4.78 -5.04 5.30
C ALA A 142 5.49 -3.89 4.57
N SER A 143 6.78 -4.05 4.28
CA SER A 143 7.54 -3.05 3.52
C SER A 143 8.23 -3.64 2.31
N ARG A 144 8.37 -2.83 1.25
CA ARG A 144 9.11 -3.17 0.04
C ARG A 144 9.94 -1.99 -0.43
N ALA A 145 11.09 -2.30 -1.02
CA ALA A 145 12.04 -1.34 -1.55
C ALA A 145 12.07 -1.44 -3.08
N PHE A 146 12.17 -0.29 -3.73
CA PHE A 146 12.21 -0.16 -5.18
C PHE A 146 13.19 0.94 -5.59
N TRP A 147 13.56 0.93 -6.86
CA TRP A 147 14.21 2.06 -7.49
C TRP A 147 13.19 3.16 -7.83
N GLY A 148 13.49 4.40 -7.45
CA GLY A 148 12.64 5.57 -7.68
C GLY A 148 12.94 6.35 -8.97
N GLY A 149 13.89 5.87 -9.78
CA GLY A 149 14.36 6.55 -11.00
C GLY A 149 15.58 7.44 -10.75
N ASN A 150 16.06 8.04 -11.84
CA ASN A 150 17.21 8.94 -11.83
C ASN A 150 16.93 10.23 -11.04
N PRO A 151 17.97 10.84 -10.45
CA PRO A 151 17.88 12.17 -9.86
C PRO A 151 17.38 13.22 -10.87
N LYS A 152 16.52 14.12 -10.41
CA LYS A 152 15.99 15.26 -11.18
C LYS A 152 15.64 16.43 -10.27
N SER A 153 15.28 17.57 -10.85
CA SER A 153 14.79 18.71 -10.05
C SER A 153 13.65 18.27 -9.12
N GLY A 154 13.76 18.62 -7.83
CA GLY A 154 12.85 18.18 -6.78
C GLY A 154 13.09 16.74 -6.26
N LYS A 155 13.79 15.87 -7.00
CA LYS A 155 14.18 14.51 -6.59
C LYS A 155 15.71 14.34 -6.61
N PRO A 156 16.45 14.89 -5.63
CA PRO A 156 17.90 14.78 -5.61
C PRO A 156 18.34 13.33 -5.39
N ASP A 157 19.59 13.06 -5.72
CA ASP A 157 20.23 11.77 -5.43
C ASP A 157 20.17 11.49 -3.91
N GLY A 158 19.81 10.25 -3.55
CA GLY A 158 19.67 9.84 -2.15
C GLY A 158 18.30 10.11 -1.53
N ALA A 159 17.42 10.88 -2.19
CA ALA A 159 16.05 11.05 -1.73
C ALA A 159 15.29 9.71 -1.71
N ILE A 160 14.44 9.51 -0.69
CA ILE A 160 13.54 8.37 -0.59
C ILE A 160 12.11 8.87 -0.76
N THR A 161 11.39 8.39 -1.77
CA THR A 161 9.93 8.55 -1.85
C THR A 161 9.27 7.41 -1.07
N VAL A 162 8.33 7.74 -0.19
CA VAL A 162 7.63 6.79 0.68
C VAL A 162 6.15 6.85 0.37
N ASN A 163 5.57 5.69 0.03
CA ASN A 163 4.14 5.50 -0.12
C ASN A 163 3.62 4.71 1.06
N VAL A 164 2.73 5.30 1.83
CA VAL A 164 2.10 4.69 3.00
C VAL A 164 0.66 4.35 2.66
N TYR A 165 0.35 3.06 2.67
CA TYR A 165 -1.01 2.55 2.54
C TYR A 165 -1.51 2.24 3.96
N PRO A 166 -2.43 3.05 4.51
CA PRO A 166 -2.92 2.86 5.85
C PRO A 166 -3.83 1.63 5.95
N MET A 167 -4.00 1.12 7.16
CA MET A 167 -5.04 0.16 7.48
C MET A 167 -6.43 0.81 7.35
N THR A 168 -7.41 0.06 6.85
CA THR A 168 -8.82 0.45 6.95
C THR A 168 -9.25 0.38 8.41
N SER A 169 -9.92 1.42 8.91
CA SER A 169 -10.53 1.42 10.24
C SER A 169 -11.99 1.80 10.16
N SER A 170 -12.82 1.30 11.08
CA SER A 170 -14.24 1.64 11.13
C SER A 170 -14.49 3.12 11.48
N SER A 171 -13.50 3.81 12.03
CA SER A 171 -13.56 5.21 12.46
C SER A 171 -13.05 6.21 11.42
N GLN A 172 -12.29 5.76 10.42
CA GLN A 172 -11.69 6.64 9.41
C GLN A 172 -12.01 6.09 8.02
N GLY A 173 -12.73 6.90 7.23
CA GLY A 173 -13.04 6.55 5.85
C GLY A 173 -11.79 6.42 4.96
N PRO A 174 -11.96 5.94 3.72
CA PRO A 174 -10.87 5.79 2.77
C PRO A 174 -10.10 7.10 2.56
N ILE A 175 -8.81 7.02 2.27
CA ILE A 175 -8.04 8.17 1.79
C ILE A 175 -8.58 8.54 0.40
N ALA A 176 -9.38 9.61 0.35
CA ALA A 176 -9.97 10.14 -0.87
C ALA A 176 -9.10 11.20 -1.55
N ILE A 177 -7.94 11.52 -0.98
CA ILE A 177 -7.07 12.58 -1.49
C ILE A 177 -6.18 11.95 -2.58
N PRO A 178 -6.19 12.47 -3.82
CA PRO A 178 -5.23 12.05 -4.83
C PRO A 178 -3.81 12.35 -4.32
N PRO A 179 -2.82 11.49 -4.61
CA PRO A 179 -1.46 11.74 -4.19
C PRO A 179 -1.02 13.12 -4.69
N THR A 180 -0.58 13.98 -3.77
CA THR A 180 -0.02 15.30 -4.09
C THR A 180 1.19 15.16 -5.00
N GLU A 181 1.34 16.09 -5.97
CA GLU A 181 2.45 16.16 -6.95
C GLU A 181 3.86 16.26 -6.33
N ASP A 182 3.98 16.33 -5.00
CA ASP A 182 5.27 16.25 -4.30
C ASP A 182 5.90 14.84 -4.34
N CYS A 183 5.18 13.89 -4.93
CA CYS A 183 5.74 12.73 -5.61
C CYS A 183 5.75 12.96 -7.14
#